data_AF-A0A2D4N0A2-F1
#
_entry.id   AF-A0A2D4N0A2-F1
#
_cell.length_a   1.000
_cell.length_b   1.000
_cell.length_c   1.000
_cell.angle_alpha   90.00
_cell.angle_beta   90.00
_cell.angle_gamma   90.00
#
_symmetry.space_group_name_H-M   'P 1'
#
loop_
_entity.id
_entity.type
_entity.pdbx_description
1 polymer ?
#
loop_
_entity_poly.entity_id
_entity_poly.type
_entity_poly.pdbx_seq_one_letter_code
_entity_poly.pdbx_strand_id
1 'polypeptide(L)'
;SSGKREEHIDIRLDGFILKVNIPVDKKVIDHQDRPQCLSMATSEVTATNTRHAPHCSCLALQNLFRRFAASEFFHSSYTKFPKFQDNFSLLHTLFLRHAYQVDTSVQQQTDFCHFPGKSSVFEDLWSVNFTQVSLDFEGTKSSKGEALNFIYPFPLCMWACLPKKW
;
A
#
# COMPACT_ATOMS: atom_id res chain seq x y z
N SER A 1 -29.61 -7.07 23.53
CA SER A 1 -28.82 -7.88 22.59
C SER A 1 -27.35 -7.66 22.91
N SER A 2 -26.62 -8.74 23.18
CA SER A 2 -25.22 -8.74 23.60
C SER A 2 -24.34 -8.01 22.58
N GLY A 3 -23.83 -6.83 22.94
CA GLY A 3 -22.85 -6.09 22.16
C GLY A 3 -21.50 -6.77 22.31
N LYS A 4 -21.25 -7.82 21.52
CA LYS A 4 -19.90 -8.34 21.33
C LYS A 4 -19.03 -7.17 20.86
N ARG A 5 -18.03 -6.80 21.67
CA ARG A 5 -16.96 -5.93 21.18
C ARG A 5 -16.32 -6.68 20.00
N GLU A 6 -16.26 -6.00 18.88
CA GLU A 6 -15.50 -6.46 17.73
C GLU A 6 -14.04 -6.56 18.19
N GLU A 7 -13.47 -7.77 18.30
CA GLU A 7 -12.13 -8.03 18.85
C GLU A 7 -11.07 -7.97 17.76
N HIS A 8 -10.11 -7.03 17.82
CA HIS A 8 -9.03 -6.92 16.82
C HIS A 8 -8.33 -8.27 16.60
N ILE A 9 -8.20 -8.67 15.33
CA ILE A 9 -7.49 -9.91 14.95
C ILE A 9 -6.14 -9.50 14.35
N ASP A 10 -5.07 -9.85 15.04
CA ASP A 10 -3.70 -9.69 14.56
C ASP A 10 -3.37 -10.76 13.51
N ILE A 11 -2.92 -10.34 12.33
CA ILE A 11 -2.59 -11.18 11.18
C ILE A 11 -1.21 -10.79 10.68
N ARG A 12 -0.38 -11.80 10.45
CA ARG A 12 0.90 -11.70 9.75
C ARG A 12 1.01 -12.85 8.76
N LEU A 13 1.37 -12.52 7.52
CA LEU A 13 1.63 -13.44 6.43
C LEU A 13 3.04 -13.20 5.91
N ASP A 14 3.89 -14.21 5.98
CA ASP A 14 5.23 -14.20 5.41
C ASP A 14 5.27 -15.10 4.17
N GLY A 15 5.87 -14.61 3.09
CA GLY A 15 6.01 -15.31 1.82
C GLY A 15 7.45 -15.30 1.34
N PHE A 16 7.92 -16.43 0.80
CA PHE A 16 9.29 -16.61 0.37
C PHE A 16 9.34 -17.12 -1.06
N ILE A 17 10.25 -16.57 -1.87
CA ILE A 17 10.52 -16.96 -3.25
C ILE A 17 9.21 -17.01 -4.05
N LEU A 18 8.47 -15.91 -4.05
CA LEU A 18 7.19 -15.78 -4.74
C LEU A 18 7.40 -15.23 -6.16
N LYS A 19 6.63 -15.78 -7.09
CA LYS A 19 6.51 -15.26 -8.46
C LYS A 19 5.04 -15.16 -8.84
N VAL A 20 4.61 -14.00 -9.30
CA VAL A 20 3.24 -13.71 -9.75
C VAL A 20 3.28 -13.29 -11.20
N ASN A 21 2.56 -13.99 -12.07
CA ASN A 21 2.49 -13.68 -13.50
C ASN A 21 1.17 -12.99 -13.82
N ILE A 22 1.24 -11.75 -14.29
CA ILE A 22 0.10 -10.94 -14.71
C ILE A 22 0.02 -11.03 -16.25
N PRO A 23 -0.99 -11.71 -16.81
CA PRO A 23 -1.10 -11.87 -18.26
C PRO A 23 -1.45 -10.54 -18.94
N VAL A 24 -0.93 -10.33 -20.15
CA VAL A 24 -1.25 -9.13 -20.94
C VAL A 24 -2.55 -9.36 -21.73
N ASP A 25 -3.54 -8.48 -21.53
CA ASP A 25 -4.83 -8.54 -22.23
C ASP A 25 -4.69 -8.39 -23.75
N LYS A 26 -5.37 -9.23 -24.54
CA LYS A 26 -5.17 -9.37 -26.01
C LYS A 26 -5.64 -8.19 -26.90
N LYS A 27 -5.90 -6.99 -26.36
CA LYS A 27 -6.63 -5.92 -27.08
C LYS A 27 -5.80 -5.04 -28.03
N VAL A 28 -4.48 -5.19 -28.07
CA VAL A 28 -3.60 -4.37 -28.93
C VAL A 28 -2.91 -5.24 -29.99
N ILE A 29 -2.70 -4.65 -31.17
CA ILE A 29 -2.03 -5.16 -32.37
C ILE A 29 -1.02 -6.29 -32.05
N ASP A 30 -1.15 -7.41 -32.76
CA ASP A 30 -0.34 -8.61 -32.58
C ASP A 30 1.10 -8.38 -33.07
N HIS A 31 1.94 -7.80 -32.20
CA HIS A 31 3.38 -7.62 -32.45
C HIS A 31 4.16 -8.87 -32.01
N GLN A 32 5.11 -9.34 -32.83
CA GLN A 32 5.84 -10.59 -32.58
C GLN A 32 6.64 -10.60 -31.28
N ASP A 33 7.19 -9.45 -30.87
CA ASP A 33 7.96 -9.29 -29.62
C ASP A 33 7.12 -8.78 -28.45
N ARG A 34 5.80 -8.90 -28.55
CA ARG A 34 4.93 -8.54 -27.45
C ARG A 34 5.11 -9.51 -26.26
N PRO A 35 5.32 -9.02 -25.03
CA PRO A 35 5.32 -9.86 -23.84
C PRO A 35 3.98 -10.55 -23.63
N GLN A 36 4.01 -11.79 -23.16
CA GLN A 36 2.81 -12.56 -22.81
C GLN A 36 2.34 -12.26 -21.38
N CYS A 37 3.28 -11.95 -20.48
CA CYS A 37 2.98 -11.55 -19.12
C CYS A 37 4.01 -10.57 -18.56
N LEU A 38 3.58 -9.83 -17.54
CA LEU A 38 4.42 -9.13 -16.60
C LEU A 38 4.57 -10.02 -15.37
N SER A 39 5.79 -10.49 -15.12
CA SER A 39 6.15 -11.28 -13.95
C SER A 39 6.64 -10.37 -12.83
N MET A 40 6.12 -10.57 -11.63
CA MET A 40 6.63 -9.98 -10.39
C MET A 40 7.32 -11.08 -9.58
N ALA A 41 8.57 -10.87 -9.19
CA ALA A 41 9.32 -11.80 -8.35
C ALA A 41 9.79 -11.14 -7.06
N THR A 42 9.75 -11.88 -5.97
CA THR A 42 10.26 -11.44 -4.66
C THR A 42 10.86 -12.60 -3.87
N SER A 43 11.98 -12.35 -3.19
CA SER A 43 12.62 -13.34 -2.32
C SER A 43 11.91 -13.49 -0.98
N GLU A 44 11.40 -12.39 -0.43
CA GLU A 44 10.76 -12.33 0.87
C GLU A 44 9.77 -11.16 0.90
N VAL A 45 8.56 -11.45 1.37
CA VAL A 45 7.51 -10.46 1.62
C VAL A 45 6.83 -10.74 2.95
N THR A 46 6.52 -9.70 3.71
CA THR A 46 5.67 -9.75 4.90
C THR A 46 4.48 -8.83 4.72
N ALA A 47 3.26 -9.36 4.81
CA ALA A 47 2.01 -8.60 4.88
C ALA A 47 1.42 -8.73 6.28
N THR A 48 1.11 -7.61 6.93
CA THR A 48 0.64 -7.61 8.32
C THR A 48 -0.28 -6.44 8.58
N ASN A 49 -1.30 -6.63 9.43
CA ASN A 49 -2.07 -5.55 10.04
C ASN A 49 -1.56 -5.21 11.46
N THR A 50 -0.62 -6.00 11.98
CA THR A 50 0.07 -5.69 13.23
C THR A 50 1.14 -4.61 13.00
N ARG A 51 1.34 -3.77 14.02
CA ARG A 51 2.31 -2.66 14.01
C ARG A 51 3.72 -3.06 14.47
N HIS A 52 4.00 -4.37 14.50
CA HIS A 52 5.16 -4.92 15.19
C HIS A 52 6.18 -5.60 14.26
N ALA A 53 5.94 -5.65 12.95
CA ALA A 53 6.90 -6.18 11.99
C ALA A 53 8.00 -5.16 11.64
N PRO A 54 9.18 -5.62 11.15
CA PRO A 54 10.23 -4.73 10.64
C PRO A 54 9.68 -3.76 9.59
N HIS A 55 10.07 -2.48 9.68
CA HIS A 55 9.59 -1.39 8.80
C HIS A 55 8.08 -1.09 8.87
N CYS A 56 7.34 -1.77 9.75
CA CYS A 56 5.88 -1.67 9.89
C CYS A 56 5.45 -1.03 11.22
N SER A 57 6.33 -0.25 11.85
CA SER A 57 6.05 0.41 13.12
C SER A 57 5.34 1.75 12.94
N CYS A 58 4.67 2.24 14.00
CA CYS A 58 4.09 3.59 14.02
C CYS A 58 5.16 4.66 13.71
N LEU A 59 6.38 4.49 14.22
CA LEU A 59 7.50 5.39 13.92
C LEU A 59 7.89 5.35 12.44
N ALA A 60 7.91 4.17 11.82
CA ALA A 60 8.17 4.04 10.39
C ALA A 60 7.11 4.78 9.57
N LEU A 61 5.82 4.64 9.94
CA LEU A 61 4.72 5.37 9.32
C LEU A 61 4.86 6.89 9.51
N GLN A 62 5.16 7.36 10.73
CA GLN A 62 5.41 8.79 11.00
C GLN A 62 6.56 9.35 10.15
N ASN A 63 7.67 8.61 10.03
CA ASN A 63 8.79 9.03 9.21
C ASN A 63 8.43 9.05 7.72
N LEU A 64 7.58 8.13 7.26
CA LEU A 64 7.03 8.15 5.92
C LEU A 64 6.22 9.44 5.69
N PHE A 65 5.32 9.80 6.62
CA PHE A 65 4.59 11.07 6.55
C PHE A 65 5.50 12.28 6.40
N ARG A 66 6.54 12.37 7.24
CA ARG A 66 7.50 13.47 7.18
C ARG A 66 8.21 13.55 5.83
N ARG A 67 8.58 12.41 5.25
CA ARG A 67 9.24 12.35 3.93
C ARG A 67 8.30 12.78 2.80
N PHE A 68 7.05 12.32 2.81
CA PHE A 68 6.04 12.77 1.85
C PHE A 68 5.77 14.26 2.01
N ALA A 69 5.58 14.73 3.24
CA ALA A 69 5.34 16.13 3.55
C ALA A 69 6.55 17.05 3.30
N ALA A 70 7.77 16.52 3.11
CA ALA A 70 8.95 17.29 2.72
C ALA A 70 9.20 17.27 1.21
N SER A 71 8.48 16.43 0.45
CA SER A 71 8.64 16.30 -0.98
C SER A 71 7.72 17.27 -1.71
N GLU A 72 8.32 18.18 -2.50
CA GLU A 72 7.57 19.17 -3.27
C GLU A 72 6.48 18.55 -4.15
N PHE A 73 6.73 17.36 -4.70
CA PHE A 73 5.76 16.64 -5.53
C PHE A 73 4.46 16.32 -4.78
N PHE A 74 4.56 15.99 -3.49
CA PHE A 74 3.42 15.60 -2.66
C PHE A 74 2.77 16.78 -1.94
N HIS A 75 3.39 17.96 -1.92
CA HIS A 75 2.78 19.19 -1.38
C HIS A 75 1.48 19.58 -2.09
N SER A 76 0.52 20.09 -1.34
CA SER A 76 -0.76 20.58 -1.87
C SER A 76 -0.61 21.72 -2.88
N SER A 77 0.48 22.48 -2.80
CA SER A 77 0.79 23.59 -3.72
C SER A 77 1.37 23.16 -5.07
N TYR A 78 1.71 21.87 -5.26
CA TYR A 78 2.27 21.39 -6.53
C TYR A 78 1.15 21.15 -7.56
N THR A 79 1.23 21.86 -8.68
CA THR A 79 0.18 21.87 -9.73
C THR A 79 0.69 21.42 -11.10
N LYS A 80 1.95 20.99 -11.20
CA LYS A 80 2.55 20.53 -12.46
C LYS A 80 2.27 19.05 -12.69
N PHE A 81 2.33 18.63 -13.96
CA PHE A 81 2.27 17.21 -14.32
C PHE A 81 3.25 16.40 -13.47
N PRO A 82 2.85 15.23 -12.93
CA PRO A 82 1.64 14.45 -13.19
C PRO A 82 0.46 14.74 -12.24
N LYS A 83 0.46 15.84 -11.48
CA LYS A 83 -0.72 16.23 -10.70
C LYS A 83 -1.82 16.83 -11.60
N PHE A 84 -3.05 16.36 -11.42
CA PHE A 84 -4.26 16.88 -12.07
C PHE A 84 -5.21 17.51 -11.04
N GLN A 85 -6.14 18.36 -11.48
CA GLN A 85 -7.07 19.07 -10.58
C GLN A 85 -7.94 18.13 -9.74
N ASP A 86 -8.27 16.94 -10.25
CA ASP A 86 -9.07 15.93 -9.55
C ASP A 86 -8.23 14.92 -8.74
N ASN A 87 -6.97 15.23 -8.45
CA ASN A 87 -6.14 14.32 -7.65
C ASN A 87 -6.60 14.25 -6.20
N PHE A 88 -6.65 13.03 -5.66
CA PHE A 88 -6.87 12.81 -4.23
C PHE A 88 -5.60 13.14 -3.42
N SER A 89 -5.78 13.57 -2.17
CA SER A 89 -4.65 13.71 -1.24
C SER A 89 -4.04 12.35 -0.96
N LEU A 90 -2.76 12.18 -1.27
CA LEU A 90 -2.01 10.95 -1.02
C LEU A 90 -1.78 10.71 0.48
N LEU A 91 -1.91 11.76 1.30
CA LEU A 91 -1.82 11.70 2.76
C LEU A 91 -3.24 11.71 3.35
N HIS A 92 -3.89 10.55 3.35
CA HIS A 92 -5.21 10.39 3.95
C HIS A 92 -5.11 10.50 5.48
N THR A 93 -6.06 11.19 6.12
CA THR A 93 -6.06 11.45 7.57
C THR A 93 -6.10 10.18 8.43
N LEU A 94 -6.65 9.07 7.90
CA LEU A 94 -6.62 7.76 8.56
C LEU A 94 -5.19 7.33 8.89
N PHE A 95 -4.26 7.45 7.94
CA PHE A 95 -2.88 7.08 8.20
C PHE A 95 -2.22 7.97 9.26
N LEU A 96 -2.61 9.25 9.38
CA LEU A 96 -2.15 10.12 10.49
C LEU A 96 -2.68 9.63 11.83
N ARG A 97 -3.97 9.27 11.90
CA ARG A 97 -4.58 8.67 13.10
C ARG A 97 -3.81 7.42 13.52
N HIS A 98 -3.45 6.56 12.58
CA HIS A 98 -2.62 5.38 12.83
C HIS A 98 -1.21 5.75 13.26
N ALA A 99 -0.54 6.69 12.60
CA ALA A 99 0.84 7.07 12.88
C ALA A 99 1.01 7.59 14.32
N TYR A 100 0.06 8.39 14.79
CA TYR A 100 0.11 9.02 16.11
C TYR A 100 -0.64 8.28 17.20
N GLN A 101 -1.21 7.10 16.89
CA GLN A 101 -2.02 6.31 17.83
C GLN A 101 -3.02 7.22 18.56
N VAL A 102 -3.77 8.03 17.80
CA VAL A 102 -4.78 8.92 18.38
C VAL A 102 -5.89 8.01 18.93
N ASP A 103 -5.72 7.65 20.20
CA ASP A 103 -6.65 6.86 20.96
C ASP A 103 -7.98 7.62 21.04
N THR A 104 -8.99 7.11 20.35
CA THR A 104 -10.36 7.61 20.44
C THR A 104 -11.00 7.44 21.83
N SER A 105 -10.26 6.90 22.81
CA SER A 105 -10.71 6.85 24.21
C SER A 105 -10.70 8.24 24.86
N VAL A 106 -9.85 9.17 24.42
CA VAL A 106 -9.78 10.54 25.00
C VAL A 106 -10.76 11.51 24.31
N GLN A 107 -11.22 11.18 23.10
CA GLN A 107 -12.09 12.05 22.30
C GLN A 107 -13.60 11.88 22.61
N GLN A 108 -13.95 11.18 23.70
CA GLN A 108 -15.33 11.11 24.18
C GLN A 108 -15.72 12.25 25.14
N GLN A 109 -14.77 13.09 25.60
CA GLN A 109 -15.06 14.08 26.65
C GLN A 109 -14.88 15.56 26.30
N THR A 110 -14.36 15.92 25.13
CA THR A 110 -14.31 17.34 24.72
C THR A 110 -14.64 17.50 23.24
N ASP A 111 -15.93 17.72 23.01
CA ASP A 111 -16.46 18.84 22.23
C ASP A 111 -16.20 18.94 20.70
N PHE A 112 -17.34 18.89 19.99
CA PHE A 112 -17.65 19.44 18.67
C PHE A 112 -16.94 18.90 17.41
N CYS A 113 -17.28 17.66 17.03
CA CYS A 113 -17.68 17.39 15.65
C CYS A 113 -18.45 16.06 15.58
N HIS A 114 -19.74 16.14 15.25
CA HIS A 114 -20.61 14.98 15.05
C HIS A 114 -20.13 14.15 13.84
N PHE A 115 -19.32 13.13 14.07
CA PHE A 115 -19.17 12.01 13.14
C PHE A 115 -20.12 10.89 13.61
N PRO A 116 -21.14 10.51 12.82
CA PRO A 116 -22.09 9.48 13.21
C PRO A 116 -21.46 8.10 12.98
N GLY A 117 -20.98 7.46 14.05
CA GLY A 117 -20.59 6.06 13.98
C GLY A 117 -19.63 5.68 15.08
N LYS A 118 -20.06 4.75 15.95
CA LYS A 118 -19.19 4.02 16.87
C LYS A 118 -18.10 3.32 16.03
N SER A 119 -16.91 3.92 15.95
CA SER A 119 -15.78 3.35 15.21
C SER A 119 -15.38 2.04 15.89
N SER A 120 -15.71 0.92 15.26
CA SER A 120 -15.30 -0.40 15.74
C SER A 120 -13.79 -0.59 15.65
N VAL A 121 -13.29 -1.59 16.36
CA VAL A 121 -11.91 -1.80 16.84
C VAL A 121 -10.88 -2.15 15.72
N PHE A 122 -11.18 -1.83 14.45
CA PHE A 122 -10.55 -2.38 13.24
C PHE A 122 -10.44 -1.37 12.10
N GLU A 123 -9.70 -0.28 12.25
CA GLU A 123 -9.28 0.48 11.08
C GLU A 123 -8.25 -0.37 10.32
N ASP A 124 -8.66 -1.02 9.21
CA ASP A 124 -7.88 -2.00 8.45
C ASP A 124 -6.67 -1.34 7.76
N LEU A 125 -5.64 -1.03 8.54
CA LEU A 125 -4.33 -0.63 8.03
C LEU A 125 -3.45 -1.86 7.89
N TRP A 126 -3.03 -2.09 6.67
CA TRP A 126 -2.08 -3.14 6.31
C TRP A 126 -0.76 -2.52 5.87
N SER A 127 0.32 -3.15 6.28
CA SER A 127 1.65 -2.91 5.74
C SER A 127 2.13 -4.14 5.00
N VAL A 128 2.72 -3.94 3.83
CA VAL A 128 3.36 -4.98 3.04
C VAL A 128 4.80 -4.57 2.78
N ASN A 129 5.75 -5.37 3.21
CA ASN A 129 7.18 -5.12 3.07
C ASN A 129 7.82 -6.22 2.24
N PHE A 130 8.41 -5.84 1.11
CA PHE A 130 9.24 -6.69 0.27
C PHE A 130 10.71 -6.37 0.55
N THR A 131 11.50 -7.38 0.94
CA THR A 131 12.95 -7.23 1.05
C THR A 131 13.54 -6.83 -0.31
N GLN A 132 13.03 -7.46 -1.38
CA GLN A 132 13.35 -7.12 -2.75
C GLN A 132 12.20 -7.56 -3.67
N VAL A 133 11.80 -6.68 -4.59
CA VAL A 133 10.83 -6.98 -5.65
C VAL A 133 11.38 -6.55 -7.00
N SER A 134 11.21 -7.38 -8.02
CA SER A 134 11.54 -7.08 -9.42
C SER A 134 10.33 -7.31 -10.32
N LEU A 135 10.34 -6.66 -11.49
CA LEU A 135 9.38 -6.89 -12.55
C LEU A 135 10.09 -7.24 -13.84
N ASP A 136 9.62 -8.27 -14.53
CA ASP A 136 10.20 -8.74 -15.78
C ASP A 136 9.07 -9.02 -16.80
N PHE A 137 9.34 -8.74 -18.07
CA PHE A 137 8.48 -9.13 -19.18
C PHE A 137 8.88 -10.52 -19.68
N GLU A 138 7.92 -11.43 -19.80
CA GLU A 138 8.18 -12.80 -20.25
C GLU A 138 7.37 -13.15 -21.50
N GLY A 139 7.87 -14.13 -22.27
CA GLY A 139 7.16 -14.70 -23.41
C GLY A 139 7.28 -13.91 -24.73
N THR A 140 8.26 -13.01 -24.85
CA THR A 140 8.57 -12.38 -26.15
C THR A 140 9.29 -13.39 -27.06
N LYS A 141 9.11 -13.27 -28.39
CA LYS A 141 9.75 -14.17 -29.36
C LYS A 141 11.24 -13.86 -29.51
N SER A 142 11.62 -12.59 -29.57
CA SER A 142 13.03 -12.16 -29.68
C SER A 142 13.91 -12.64 -28.51
N SER A 143 13.36 -12.71 -27.28
CA SER A 143 14.16 -13.14 -26.12
C SER A 143 14.38 -14.65 -26.04
N LYS A 144 13.85 -15.45 -26.98
CA LYS A 144 13.95 -16.93 -26.97
C LYS A 144 13.51 -17.56 -25.64
N GLY A 145 12.58 -16.92 -24.92
CA GLY A 145 12.09 -17.38 -23.62
C GLY A 145 12.83 -16.79 -22.42
N GLU A 146 13.84 -15.94 -22.62
CA GLU A 146 14.44 -15.17 -21.53
C GLU A 146 13.51 -14.05 -21.06
N ALA A 147 13.52 -13.78 -19.76
CA ALA A 147 12.79 -12.67 -19.18
C ALA A 147 13.54 -11.35 -19.48
N LEU A 148 12.84 -10.34 -19.98
CA LEU A 148 13.38 -9.02 -20.19
C LEU A 148 13.12 -8.17 -18.95
N ASN A 149 14.18 -7.67 -18.32
CA ASN A 149 14.00 -6.86 -17.11
C ASN A 149 13.22 -5.57 -17.41
N PHE A 150 12.18 -5.32 -16.63
CA PHE A 150 11.38 -4.10 -16.68
C PHE A 150 11.72 -3.17 -15.52
N ILE A 151 11.76 -3.71 -14.31
CA ILE A 151 12.21 -3.00 -13.11
C ILE A 151 13.26 -3.84 -12.40
N TYR A 152 14.44 -3.25 -12.22
CA TYR A 152 15.52 -3.86 -11.45
C TYR A 152 15.10 -4.08 -10.00
N PRO A 153 15.59 -5.15 -9.34
CA PRO A 153 15.16 -5.47 -8.00
C PRO A 153 15.44 -4.34 -6.99
N PHE A 154 14.44 -4.00 -6.17
CA PHE A 154 14.54 -2.95 -5.16
C PHE A 154 13.68 -3.27 -3.93
N PRO A 155 14.01 -2.75 -2.73
CA PRO A 155 13.16 -2.89 -1.56
C PRO A 155 11.89 -2.04 -1.70
N LEU A 156 10.74 -2.59 -1.33
CA LEU A 156 9.46 -1.90 -1.43
C LEU A 156 8.65 -2.09 -0.14
N CYS A 157 8.19 -1.00 0.45
CA CYS A 157 7.25 -1.03 1.56
C CYS A 157 6.01 -0.22 1.18
N MET A 158 4.84 -0.82 1.38
CA MET A 158 3.54 -0.22 1.08
C MET A 158 2.66 -0.24 2.31
N TRP A 159 1.87 0.82 2.45
CA TRP A 159 0.83 0.93 3.47
C TRP A 159 -0.50 1.17 2.78
N ALA A 160 -1.50 0.39 3.15
CA ALA A 160 -2.84 0.48 2.60
C ALA A 160 -3.85 0.50 3.73
N CYS A 161 -4.78 1.45 3.69
CA CYS A 161 -5.96 1.45 4.54
C CYS A 161 -7.20 1.33 3.68
N LEU A 162 -8.24 0.65 4.16
CA LEU A 162 -9.55 0.69 3.53
C LEU A 162 -10.34 1.91 4.03
N PRO A 163 -10.50 2.99 3.23
CA PRO A 163 -11.39 4.07 3.63
C PRO A 163 -12.83 3.54 3.63
N LYS A 164 -13.44 3.42 4.81
CA LYS A 164 -14.88 3.11 4.89
C LYS A 164 -15.64 4.28 4.26
N LYS A 165 -16.51 3.98 3.29
CA LYS A 165 -17.35 4.97 2.61
C LYS A 165 -18.16 5.75 3.67
N TRP A 166 -18.13 7.08 3.58
CA TRP A 166 -19.08 7.95 4.25
C TRP A 166 -20.46 7.86 3.59
#